data_AF-A0A8J2WII2-F1
#
_entry.id   AF-A0A8J2WII2-F1
#
_cell.length_a   1.000
_cell.length_b   1.000
_cell.length_c   1.000
_cell.angle_alpha   90.00
_cell.angle_beta   90.00
_cell.angle_gamma   90.00
#
_symmetry.space_group_name_H-M   'P 1'
#
loop_
_entity.id
_entity.type
_entity.pdbx_description
1 polymer ?
#
loop_
_entity_poly.entity_id
_entity_poly.type
_entity_poly.pdbx_seq_one_letter_code
_entity_poly.pdbx_strand_id
1 'polypeptide(L)'
;MAQPTPQEVEAQAYAFRQLVQHLQNTADDAQNIDVMSVAGMCRNCVAKWLHRGLAYAGDRDASYDRALEVVYGEPYPDWKKKHQKKASPEQLAAFEASKHFHARHPPVESVKPRVCALPAAGAEPCCYDEDDDTKPPPPPSNFRLGLITVSDRASQGIYEDATGPAVEGVMRGHCATVKRLLVPDEQAQIQDAIADLASKCSLVLTCGGTGFSQRDVTPEATRAVLEREAPGLIDVVHADALKTGEDLDSLLSRACAGVVGGCVVVNLPGRPAAAARNARVLLPTLARAVASVTN
;
A
#
# COMPACT_ATOMS: atom_id res chain seq x y z
N MET A 1 9.94 1.25 -25.16
CA MET A 1 8.84 0.31 -25.46
C MET A 1 7.59 0.83 -24.76
N ALA A 2 6.42 0.72 -25.39
CA ALA A 2 5.16 1.04 -24.71
C ALA A 2 5.00 0.17 -23.46
N GLN A 3 4.38 0.71 -22.41
CA GLN A 3 4.08 -0.06 -21.21
C GLN A 3 3.03 -1.13 -21.53
N PRO A 4 3.23 -2.40 -21.13
CA PRO A 4 2.24 -3.44 -21.36
C PRO A 4 0.94 -3.16 -20.61
N THR A 5 -0.18 -3.50 -21.24
CA THR A 5 -1.50 -3.55 -20.62
C THR A 5 -1.53 -4.56 -19.47
N PRO A 6 -2.51 -4.50 -18.56
CA PRO A 6 -2.65 -5.48 -17.47
C PRO A 6 -2.75 -6.94 -17.97
N GLN A 7 -3.45 -7.17 -19.09
CA GLN A 7 -3.56 -8.49 -19.70
C GLN A 7 -2.21 -8.98 -20.26
N GLU A 8 -1.45 -8.09 -20.90
CA GLU A 8 -0.10 -8.41 -21.38
C GLU A 8 0.87 -8.70 -20.23
N VAL A 9 0.77 -7.95 -19.11
CA VAL A 9 1.57 -8.22 -17.90
C VAL A 9 1.27 -9.62 -17.37
N GLU A 10 -0.01 -10.01 -17.26
CA GLU A 10 -0.37 -11.34 -16.76
C GLU A 10 0.10 -12.45 -17.71
N ALA A 11 -0.05 -12.26 -19.02
CA ALA A 11 0.44 -13.21 -20.02
C ALA A 11 1.97 -13.38 -19.95
N GLN A 12 2.71 -12.28 -19.79
CA GLN A 12 4.16 -12.29 -19.63
C GLN A 12 4.58 -13.00 -18.32
N ALA A 13 3.89 -12.72 -17.22
CA ALA A 13 4.14 -13.37 -15.93
C ALA A 13 3.86 -14.87 -16.00
N TYR A 14 2.78 -15.29 -16.67
CA TYR A 14 2.48 -16.69 -16.91
C TYR A 14 3.59 -17.39 -17.71
N ALA A 15 4.01 -16.79 -18.83
CA ALA A 15 5.10 -17.34 -19.64
C ALA A 15 6.42 -17.47 -18.85
N PHE A 16 6.74 -16.48 -18.01
CA PHE A 16 7.90 -16.54 -17.12
C PHE A 16 7.82 -17.68 -16.10
N ARG A 17 6.65 -17.88 -15.48
CA ARG A 17 6.42 -19.02 -14.56
C ARG A 17 6.60 -20.37 -15.26
N GLN A 18 6.14 -20.50 -16.51
CA GLN A 18 6.37 -21.72 -17.30
C GLN A 18 7.86 -21.96 -17.59
N LEU A 19 8.62 -20.91 -17.93
CA LEU A 19 10.08 -21.02 -18.11
C LEU A 19 10.77 -21.48 -16.82
N VAL A 20 10.45 -20.87 -15.68
CA VAL A 20 11.02 -21.24 -14.38
C VAL A 20 10.69 -22.70 -14.05
N GLN A 21 9.42 -23.10 -14.18
CA GLN A 21 9.01 -24.48 -13.93
C GLN A 21 9.74 -25.48 -14.83
N HIS A 22 9.92 -25.15 -16.12
CA HIS A 22 10.67 -26.00 -17.04
C HIS A 22 12.13 -26.15 -16.59
N LEU A 23 12.78 -25.06 -16.21
CA LEU A 23 14.17 -25.08 -15.72
C LEU A 23 14.34 -25.87 -14.42
N GLN A 24 13.34 -25.88 -13.55
CA GLN A 24 13.30 -26.72 -12.35
C GLN A 24 13.18 -28.19 -12.72
N ASN A 25 12.27 -28.53 -13.63
CA ASN A 25 12.01 -29.91 -14.04
C ASN A 25 13.20 -30.53 -14.80
N THR A 26 14.05 -29.72 -15.43
CA THR A 26 15.24 -30.19 -16.17
C THR A 26 16.55 -29.98 -15.39
N ALA A 27 16.48 -29.83 -14.06
CA ALA A 27 17.64 -29.59 -13.20
C ALA A 27 18.73 -30.66 -13.32
N ASP A 28 18.34 -31.93 -13.42
CA ASP A 28 19.28 -33.06 -13.51
C ASP A 28 19.86 -33.29 -14.90
N ASP A 29 19.11 -32.85 -15.93
CA ASP A 29 19.43 -33.02 -17.34
C ASP A 29 20.36 -31.93 -17.88
N ALA A 30 20.20 -30.69 -17.39
CA ALA A 30 20.95 -29.53 -17.89
C ALA A 30 21.57 -28.72 -16.75
N GLN A 31 22.91 -28.78 -16.62
CA GLN A 31 23.64 -27.99 -15.64
C GLN A 31 23.73 -26.53 -16.08
N ASN A 32 23.91 -25.60 -15.14
CA ASN A 32 24.01 -24.17 -15.48
C ASN A 32 25.12 -23.88 -16.50
N ILE A 33 26.24 -24.62 -16.47
CA ILE A 33 27.33 -24.44 -17.44
C ILE A 33 26.90 -24.80 -18.87
N ASP A 34 26.01 -25.78 -19.04
CA ASP A 34 25.46 -26.17 -20.34
C ASP A 34 24.53 -25.10 -20.87
N VAL A 35 23.60 -24.63 -20.03
CA VAL A 35 22.65 -23.57 -20.39
C VAL A 35 23.40 -22.27 -20.72
N MET A 36 24.43 -21.91 -19.93
CA MET A 36 25.29 -20.74 -20.21
C MET A 36 25.96 -20.86 -21.58
N SER A 37 26.49 -22.05 -21.90
CA SER A 37 27.29 -22.25 -23.11
C SER A 37 26.47 -22.19 -24.39
N VAL A 38 25.18 -22.56 -24.32
CA VAL A 38 24.28 -22.56 -25.48
C VAL A 38 23.45 -21.28 -25.55
N ALA A 39 22.82 -20.87 -24.46
CA ALA A 39 21.86 -19.78 -24.43
C ALA A 39 22.45 -18.44 -23.93
N GLY A 40 23.69 -18.44 -23.45
CA GLY A 40 24.32 -17.26 -22.86
C GLY A 40 23.74 -16.87 -21.50
N MET A 41 22.89 -17.70 -20.91
CA MET A 41 22.24 -17.45 -19.62
C MET A 41 22.04 -18.76 -18.86
N CYS A 42 21.79 -18.68 -17.56
CA CYS A 42 21.42 -19.85 -16.76
C CYS A 42 20.38 -19.49 -15.69
N ARG A 43 20.06 -20.42 -14.81
CA ARG A 43 19.14 -20.22 -13.68
C ARG A 43 19.54 -19.03 -12.80
N ASN A 44 20.83 -18.84 -12.55
CA ASN A 44 21.32 -17.66 -11.81
C ASN A 44 21.06 -16.34 -12.55
N CYS A 45 21.12 -16.34 -13.89
CA CYS A 45 20.79 -15.18 -14.71
C CYS A 45 19.30 -14.84 -14.58
N VAL A 46 18.43 -15.85 -14.65
CA VAL A 46 16.98 -15.71 -14.43
C VAL A 46 16.69 -15.18 -13.03
N ALA A 47 17.38 -15.68 -11.99
CA ALA A 47 17.24 -15.19 -10.63
C ALA A 47 17.68 -13.72 -10.50
N LYS A 48 18.77 -13.31 -11.18
CA LYS A 48 19.19 -11.90 -11.23
C LYS A 48 18.17 -11.01 -11.94
N TRP A 49 17.55 -11.49 -13.02
CA TRP A 49 16.49 -10.75 -13.69
C TRP A 49 15.24 -10.62 -12.82
N LEU A 50 14.86 -11.69 -12.11
CA LEU A 50 13.75 -11.66 -11.16
C LEU A 50 14.03 -10.71 -9.99
N HIS A 51 15.24 -10.76 -9.40
CA HIS A 51 15.65 -9.83 -8.34
C HIS A 51 15.56 -8.36 -8.80
N ARG A 52 16.02 -8.07 -10.02
CA ARG A 52 15.86 -6.75 -10.63
C ARG A 52 14.40 -6.40 -10.92
N GLY A 53 13.58 -7.38 -11.29
CA GLY A 53 12.13 -7.23 -11.45
C GLY A 53 11.42 -6.89 -10.14
N LEU A 54 11.83 -7.50 -9.02
CA LEU A 54 11.32 -7.18 -7.68
C LEU A 54 11.69 -5.75 -7.28
N ALA A 55 12.93 -5.34 -7.51
CA ALA A 55 13.36 -3.96 -7.30
C ALA A 55 12.61 -2.97 -8.21
N TYR A 56 12.41 -3.33 -9.48
CA TYR A 56 11.57 -2.55 -10.41
C TYR A 56 10.13 -2.43 -9.91
N ALA A 57 9.58 -3.47 -9.29
CA ALA A 57 8.23 -3.47 -8.71
C ALA A 57 8.12 -2.71 -7.37
N GLY A 58 9.25 -2.26 -6.79
CA GLY A 58 9.27 -1.54 -5.51
C GLY A 58 9.15 -2.43 -4.27
N ASP A 59 9.44 -3.73 -4.40
CA ASP A 59 9.45 -4.67 -3.27
C ASP A 59 10.63 -4.36 -2.33
N ARG A 60 10.32 -3.97 -1.08
CA ARG A 60 11.31 -3.56 -0.07
C ARG A 60 12.05 -4.76 0.55
N ASP A 61 11.48 -5.96 0.42
CA ASP A 61 12.06 -7.21 0.92
C ASP A 61 12.67 -8.03 -0.24
N ALA A 62 12.90 -7.38 -1.39
CA ALA A 62 13.59 -8.00 -2.51
C ALA A 62 15.00 -8.42 -2.11
N SER A 63 15.29 -9.71 -2.25
CA SER A 63 16.64 -10.26 -2.04
C SER A 63 17.01 -11.23 -3.16
N TYR A 64 18.31 -11.35 -3.42
CA TYR A 64 18.79 -12.29 -4.42
C TYR A 64 18.56 -13.74 -3.99
N ASP A 65 18.66 -14.06 -2.71
CA ASP A 65 18.41 -15.40 -2.17
C ASP A 65 16.96 -15.82 -2.38
N ARG A 66 16.00 -14.92 -2.15
CA ARG A 66 14.59 -15.16 -2.46
C ARG A 66 14.38 -15.41 -3.95
N ALA A 67 15.02 -14.63 -4.81
CA ALA A 67 14.92 -14.82 -6.25
C ALA A 67 15.54 -16.16 -6.71
N LEU A 68 16.64 -16.59 -6.08
CA LEU A 68 17.23 -17.91 -6.30
C LEU A 68 16.26 -19.01 -5.89
N GLU A 69 15.68 -18.94 -4.70
CA GLU A 69 14.73 -19.94 -4.21
C GLU A 69 13.52 -20.09 -5.16
N VAL A 70 12.97 -18.98 -5.67
CA VAL A 70 11.90 -19.04 -6.68
C VAL A 70 12.36 -19.76 -7.96
N VAL A 71 13.57 -19.49 -8.45
CA VAL A 71 14.05 -20.08 -9.71
C VAL A 71 14.45 -21.54 -9.56
N TYR A 72 15.00 -21.94 -8.40
CA TYR A 72 15.43 -23.31 -8.14
C TYR A 72 14.34 -24.19 -7.53
N GLY A 73 13.27 -23.61 -6.97
CA GLY A 73 12.18 -24.32 -6.30
C GLY A 73 12.51 -24.75 -4.86
N GLU A 74 13.72 -24.47 -4.40
CA GLU A 74 14.21 -24.72 -3.04
C GLU A 74 15.42 -23.80 -2.75
N PRO A 75 15.88 -23.69 -1.48
CA PRO A 75 17.07 -22.93 -1.15
C PRO A 75 18.28 -23.37 -1.97
N TYR A 76 18.94 -22.41 -2.64
CA TYR A 76 20.05 -22.68 -3.55
C TYR A 76 21.19 -23.53 -2.94
N PRO A 77 21.60 -23.36 -1.66
CA PRO A 77 22.58 -24.23 -1.04
C PRO A 77 22.19 -25.72 -1.02
N ASP A 78 20.90 -26.00 -0.90
CA ASP A 78 20.38 -27.37 -0.87
C ASP A 78 20.25 -27.95 -2.27
N TRP A 79 19.78 -27.14 -3.23
CA TRP A 79 19.79 -27.51 -4.64
C TRP A 79 21.19 -27.90 -5.13
N LYS A 80 22.22 -27.12 -4.77
CA LYS A 80 23.61 -27.42 -5.15
C LYS A 80 24.06 -28.79 -4.67
N LYS A 81 23.69 -29.19 -3.45
CA LYS A 81 24.08 -30.49 -2.88
C LYS A 81 23.43 -31.65 -3.63
N LYS A 82 22.18 -31.48 -4.10
CA LYS A 82 21.40 -32.52 -4.79
C LYS A 82 21.74 -32.63 -6.27
N HIS A 83 21.86 -31.50 -6.95
CA HIS A 83 21.81 -31.44 -8.41
C HIS A 83 23.09 -30.94 -9.08
N GLN A 84 23.98 -30.23 -8.37
CA GLN A 84 25.16 -29.63 -9.01
C GLN A 84 26.28 -30.66 -9.24
N LYS A 85 26.64 -30.87 -10.50
CA LYS A 85 27.73 -31.74 -10.94
C LYS A 85 29.00 -30.94 -11.19
N LYS A 86 30.16 -31.61 -11.08
CA LYS A 86 31.46 -31.01 -11.45
C LYS A 86 31.54 -30.89 -12.97
N ALA A 87 31.95 -29.72 -13.46
CA ALA A 87 32.10 -29.48 -14.89
C ALA A 87 33.21 -30.34 -15.50
N SER A 88 32.94 -30.92 -16.67
CA SER A 88 33.94 -31.62 -17.49
C SER A 88 34.87 -30.63 -18.20
N PRO A 89 36.06 -31.08 -18.66
CA PRO A 89 36.95 -30.24 -19.48
C PRO A 89 36.27 -29.68 -20.74
N GLU A 90 35.39 -30.46 -21.36
CA GLU A 90 34.65 -30.05 -22.55
C GLU A 90 33.63 -28.94 -22.23
N GLN A 91 32.90 -29.05 -21.12
CA GLN A 91 31.97 -28.02 -20.68
C GLN A 91 32.68 -26.71 -20.34
N LEU A 92 33.87 -26.79 -19.73
CA LEU A 92 34.70 -25.62 -19.45
C LEU A 92 35.20 -24.95 -20.75
N ALA A 93 35.62 -25.73 -21.74
CA ALA A 93 36.02 -25.19 -23.04
C ALA A 93 34.85 -24.52 -23.79
N ALA A 94 33.67 -25.14 -23.77
CA ALA A 94 32.45 -24.56 -24.35
C ALA A 94 32.02 -23.27 -23.63
N PHE A 95 32.13 -23.25 -22.30
CA PHE A 95 31.87 -22.05 -21.50
C PHE A 95 32.84 -20.91 -21.85
N GLU A 96 34.13 -21.21 -22.04
CA GLU A 96 35.13 -20.22 -22.42
C GLU A 96 34.84 -19.63 -23.80
N ALA A 97 34.54 -20.48 -24.79
CA ALA A 97 34.23 -20.06 -26.15
C ALA A 97 32.98 -19.17 -26.24
N SER A 98 32.01 -19.40 -25.35
CA SER A 98 30.72 -18.68 -25.35
C SER A 98 30.70 -17.36 -24.58
N LYS A 99 31.77 -17.01 -23.84
CA LYS A 99 31.80 -15.82 -22.98
C LYS A 99 31.37 -14.51 -23.65
N HIS A 100 31.62 -14.38 -24.95
CA HIS A 100 31.34 -13.18 -25.71
C HIS A 100 29.83 -12.80 -25.75
N PHE A 101 28.92 -13.77 -25.53
CA PHE A 101 27.47 -13.53 -25.53
C PHE A 101 26.78 -13.82 -24.19
N HIS A 102 27.54 -14.04 -23.12
CA HIS A 102 26.95 -14.26 -21.80
C HIS A 102 26.17 -13.01 -21.33
N ALA A 103 25.03 -13.26 -20.69
CA ALA A 103 24.12 -12.25 -20.21
C ALA A 103 24.82 -11.31 -19.22
N ARG A 104 24.65 -10.02 -19.45
CA ARG A 104 25.18 -8.98 -18.56
C ARG A 104 24.13 -8.62 -17.53
N HIS A 105 24.58 -8.45 -16.29
CA HIS A 105 23.71 -8.12 -15.17
C HIS A 105 24.20 -6.84 -14.51
N PRO A 106 23.72 -5.67 -14.97
CA PRO A 106 23.84 -4.44 -14.20
C PRO A 106 23.41 -4.64 -12.74
N PRO A 107 24.04 -3.93 -11.78
CA PRO A 107 23.68 -3.99 -10.37
C PRO A 107 22.20 -3.69 -10.15
N VAL A 108 21.58 -4.27 -9.11
CA VAL A 108 20.16 -4.06 -8.83
C VAL A 108 19.86 -2.60 -8.47
N GLU A 109 20.83 -1.92 -7.89
CA GLU A 109 20.84 -0.50 -7.52
C GLU A 109 20.69 0.42 -8.75
N SER A 110 21.02 -0.08 -9.95
CA SER A 110 20.83 0.67 -11.21
C SER A 110 19.38 0.64 -11.72
N VAL A 111 18.52 -0.18 -11.13
CA VAL A 111 17.12 -0.30 -11.53
C VAL A 111 16.34 0.88 -10.96
N LYS A 112 15.86 1.75 -11.84
CA LYS A 112 14.85 2.75 -11.47
C LYS A 112 13.52 2.02 -11.24
N PRO A 113 12.92 2.10 -10.04
CA PRO A 113 11.61 1.50 -9.80
C PRO A 113 10.59 2.01 -10.80
N ARG A 114 9.62 1.17 -11.17
CA ARG A 114 8.47 1.59 -11.96
C ARG A 114 7.77 2.70 -11.20
N VAL A 115 7.87 3.92 -11.71
CA VAL A 115 6.98 5.00 -11.30
C VAL A 115 5.59 4.57 -11.73
N CYS A 116 4.77 4.18 -10.77
CA CYS A 116 3.40 3.78 -11.01
C CYS A 116 2.68 4.96 -11.72
N ALA A 117 1.97 4.70 -12.81
CA ALA A 117 1.01 5.66 -13.34
C ALA A 117 -0.08 5.79 -12.26
N LEU A 118 -0.04 6.92 -11.54
CA LEU A 118 -0.57 7.18 -10.19
C LEU A 118 0.23 6.53 -9.05
N PRO A 119 0.68 7.31 -8.04
CA PRO A 119 1.70 6.84 -7.11
C PRO A 119 1.18 5.66 -6.28
N ALA A 120 2.04 4.66 -6.07
CA ALA A 120 1.90 3.85 -4.88
C ALA A 120 2.01 4.76 -3.66
N ALA A 121 1.18 4.54 -2.65
CA ALA A 121 1.22 5.24 -1.38
C ALA A 121 2.68 5.29 -0.87
N GLY A 122 3.28 6.49 -0.89
CA GLY A 122 4.62 6.74 -0.39
C GLY A 122 5.73 7.02 -1.42
N ALA A 123 5.44 7.19 -2.72
CA ALA A 123 6.39 7.79 -3.67
C ALA A 123 5.98 9.24 -3.99
N GLU A 124 6.95 10.16 -4.01
CA GLU A 124 6.73 11.57 -4.33
C GLU A 124 6.08 11.75 -5.73
N PRO A 125 5.18 12.74 -5.89
CA PRO A 125 4.48 12.98 -7.13
C PRO A 125 5.46 13.42 -8.24
N CYS A 126 5.40 12.71 -9.36
CA CYS A 126 6.10 13.03 -10.59
C CYS A 126 5.44 14.24 -11.26
N CYS A 127 5.77 15.45 -10.78
CA CYS A 127 5.82 16.70 -11.53
C CYS A 127 6.21 17.87 -10.60
N TYR A 128 7.45 17.93 -10.13
CA TYR A 128 7.98 19.15 -9.53
C TYR A 128 9.41 19.36 -10.03
N ASP A 129 9.60 20.46 -10.74
CA ASP A 129 10.92 20.98 -11.09
C ASP A 129 11.72 21.21 -9.80
N GLU A 130 13.03 20.95 -9.85
CA GLU A 130 13.92 20.79 -8.69
C GLU A 130 14.22 22.07 -7.89
N ASP A 131 13.43 23.14 -8.07
CA ASP A 131 13.55 24.39 -7.31
C ASP A 131 12.19 24.80 -6.74
N ASP A 132 12.18 25.08 -5.43
CA ASP A 132 11.15 25.79 -4.63
C ASP A 132 10.06 24.96 -3.88
N ASP A 133 10.01 25.16 -2.55
CA ASP A 133 8.94 24.87 -1.56
C ASP A 133 8.37 23.45 -1.29
N THR A 134 8.85 22.36 -1.89
CA THR A 134 8.15 21.04 -1.80
C THR A 134 8.65 20.02 -0.77
N LYS A 135 9.63 20.31 0.09
CA LYS A 135 9.98 19.35 1.16
C LYS A 135 8.76 19.22 2.09
N PRO A 136 8.09 18.05 2.20
CA PRO A 136 6.98 17.92 3.13
C PRO A 136 7.54 18.23 4.52
N PRO A 137 6.93 19.15 5.28
CA PRO A 137 7.36 19.38 6.64
C PRO A 137 7.33 18.02 7.35
N PRO A 138 8.35 17.69 8.17
CA PRO A 138 8.30 16.48 8.99
C PRO A 138 6.94 16.48 9.71
N PRO A 139 6.20 15.35 9.73
CA PRO A 139 4.85 15.32 10.29
C PRO A 139 4.91 15.96 11.67
N PRO A 140 4.13 17.03 11.93
CA PRO A 140 4.24 17.74 13.18
C PRO A 140 4.02 16.76 14.32
N SER A 141 5.01 16.69 15.20
CA SER A 141 4.94 15.88 16.40
C SER A 141 3.80 16.42 17.27
N ASN A 142 2.71 15.64 17.36
CA ASN A 142 1.58 15.75 18.30
C ASN A 142 0.35 16.54 17.82
N PHE A 143 -0.36 16.03 16.82
CA PHE A 143 -1.75 16.44 16.57
C PHE A 143 -2.71 15.89 17.62
N ARG A 144 -3.79 16.62 17.87
CA ARG A 144 -4.86 16.25 18.83
C ARG A 144 -6.02 15.61 18.08
N LEU A 145 -6.34 14.37 18.43
CA LEU A 145 -7.39 13.57 17.80
C LEU A 145 -8.67 13.55 18.64
N GLY A 146 -9.79 13.89 18.01
CA GLY A 146 -11.13 13.60 18.48
C GLY A 146 -11.71 12.40 17.73
N LEU A 147 -12.29 11.43 18.46
CA LEU A 147 -13.01 10.30 17.86
C LEU A 147 -14.48 10.35 18.26
N ILE A 148 -15.36 10.20 17.27
CA ILE A 148 -16.81 10.16 17.48
C ILE A 148 -17.34 8.85 16.91
N THR A 149 -17.75 7.93 17.77
CA THR A 149 -18.51 6.77 17.33
C THR A 149 -19.97 7.17 17.22
N VAL A 150 -20.57 6.94 16.05
CA VAL A 150 -21.98 7.22 15.78
C VAL A 150 -22.72 5.90 15.71
N SER A 151 -23.54 5.63 16.72
CA SER A 151 -24.38 4.44 16.75
C SER A 151 -25.47 4.52 17.83
N ASP A 152 -26.73 4.39 17.39
CA ASP A 152 -27.91 4.24 18.26
C ASP A 152 -27.70 3.12 19.29
N ARG A 153 -27.31 1.93 18.79
CA ARG A 153 -27.18 0.73 19.63
C ARG A 153 -26.07 0.86 20.68
N ALA A 154 -24.92 1.39 20.30
CA ALA A 154 -23.85 1.63 21.27
C ALA A 154 -24.24 2.70 22.29
N SER A 155 -24.85 3.82 21.84
CA SER A 155 -25.28 4.89 22.75
C SER A 155 -26.34 4.46 23.76
N GLN A 156 -27.15 3.46 23.42
CA GLN A 156 -28.15 2.84 24.29
C GLN A 156 -27.57 1.73 25.19
N GLY A 157 -26.28 1.43 25.07
CA GLY A 157 -25.61 0.37 25.83
C GLY A 157 -25.95 -1.06 25.38
N ILE A 158 -26.52 -1.22 24.17
CA ILE A 158 -26.86 -2.55 23.61
C ILE A 158 -25.58 -3.34 23.28
N TYR A 159 -24.54 -2.63 22.85
CA TYR A 159 -23.19 -3.19 22.74
C TYR A 159 -22.13 -2.15 23.07
N GLU A 160 -20.92 -2.61 23.40
CA GLU A 160 -19.77 -1.77 23.63
C GLU A 160 -19.13 -1.32 22.30
N ASP A 161 -18.67 -0.08 22.24
CA ASP A 161 -17.96 0.45 21.06
C ASP A 161 -16.59 -0.20 20.88
N ALA A 162 -16.49 -1.08 19.87
CA ALA A 162 -15.23 -1.67 19.44
C ALA A 162 -14.52 -0.87 18.33
N THR A 163 -15.22 0.07 17.67
CA THR A 163 -14.70 0.81 16.52
C THR A 163 -13.78 1.94 16.96
N GLY A 164 -14.19 2.71 17.98
CA GLY A 164 -13.34 3.75 18.58
C GLY A 164 -11.97 3.22 19.02
N PRO A 165 -11.89 2.15 19.84
CA PRO A 165 -10.62 1.52 20.20
C PRO A 165 -9.78 1.02 19.02
N ALA A 166 -10.41 0.50 17.97
CA ALA A 166 -9.70 0.00 16.79
C ALA A 166 -9.01 1.13 16.02
N VAL A 167 -9.71 2.25 15.80
CA VAL A 167 -9.14 3.44 15.16
C VAL A 167 -8.06 4.07 16.03
N GLU A 168 -8.30 4.20 17.34
CA GLU A 168 -7.29 4.69 18.30
C GLU A 168 -6.01 3.84 18.27
N GLY A 169 -6.13 2.52 18.15
CA GLY A 169 -4.98 1.62 18.01
C GLY A 169 -4.12 1.92 16.77
N VAL A 170 -4.74 2.29 15.64
CA VAL A 170 -4.03 2.68 14.41
C VAL A 170 -3.37 4.04 14.53
N MET A 171 -4.05 4.98 15.21
CA MET A 171 -3.58 6.36 15.34
C MET A 171 -2.52 6.53 16.44
N ARG A 172 -2.36 5.52 17.31
CA ARG A 172 -1.35 5.51 18.38
C ARG A 172 0.05 5.73 17.83
N GLY A 173 0.79 6.66 18.44
CA GLY A 173 2.15 7.02 18.01
C GLY A 173 2.20 8.09 16.91
N HIS A 174 1.06 8.45 16.33
CA HIS A 174 0.94 9.53 15.34
C HIS A 174 0.23 10.77 15.88
N CYS A 175 -0.69 10.60 16.82
CA CYS A 175 -1.40 11.69 17.48
C CYS A 175 -1.75 11.35 18.93
N ALA A 176 -2.07 12.39 19.71
CA ALA A 176 -2.61 12.24 21.06
C ALA A 176 -4.14 12.24 20.98
N THR A 177 -4.78 11.13 21.34
CA THR A 177 -6.24 11.08 21.50
C THR A 177 -6.65 11.98 22.66
N VAL A 178 -7.44 13.01 22.36
CA VAL A 178 -7.94 13.94 23.39
C VAL A 178 -9.23 13.40 24.00
N LYS A 179 -10.14 12.91 23.16
CA LYS A 179 -11.46 12.45 23.61
C LYS A 179 -12.09 11.48 22.64
N ARG A 180 -12.74 10.45 23.19
CA ARG A 180 -13.70 9.60 22.50
C ARG A 180 -15.11 10.00 22.93
N LEU A 181 -15.97 10.26 21.97
CA LEU A 181 -17.39 10.50 22.16
C LEU A 181 -18.18 9.37 21.51
N LEU A 182 -19.31 9.05 22.11
CA LEU A 182 -20.29 8.13 21.57
C LEU A 182 -21.62 8.86 21.50
N VAL A 183 -22.20 8.93 20.31
CA VAL A 183 -23.46 9.63 20.05
C VAL A 183 -24.43 8.73 19.26
N PRO A 184 -25.74 8.89 19.43
CA PRO A 184 -26.73 8.24 18.57
C PRO A 184 -26.68 8.77 17.13
N ASP A 185 -27.38 8.10 16.22
CA ASP A 185 -27.51 8.48 14.81
C ASP A 185 -28.49 9.66 14.63
N GLU A 186 -28.28 10.73 15.41
CA GLU A 186 -29.11 11.94 15.42
C GLU A 186 -28.28 13.11 14.89
N GLN A 187 -28.72 13.69 13.77
CA GLN A 187 -27.93 14.67 13.01
C GLN A 187 -27.43 15.84 13.86
N ALA A 188 -28.29 16.43 14.69
CA ALA A 188 -27.91 17.55 15.56
C ALA A 188 -26.84 17.15 16.59
N GLN A 189 -26.93 15.95 17.18
CA GLN A 189 -25.94 15.49 18.16
C GLN A 189 -24.58 15.19 17.53
N ILE A 190 -24.58 14.68 16.29
CA ILE A 190 -23.35 14.47 15.53
C ILE A 190 -22.69 15.83 15.20
N GLN A 191 -23.48 16.83 14.79
CA GLN A 191 -23.01 18.19 14.53
C GLN A 191 -22.39 18.83 15.77
N ASP A 192 -23.09 18.77 16.90
CA ASP A 192 -22.61 19.30 18.18
C ASP A 192 -21.31 18.61 18.63
N ALA A 193 -21.22 17.30 18.46
CA ALA A 193 -20.02 16.53 18.79
C ALA A 193 -18.83 16.88 17.88
N ILE A 194 -19.06 17.06 16.57
CA ILE A 194 -18.02 17.50 15.64
C ILE A 194 -17.55 18.91 16.01
N ALA A 195 -18.47 19.84 16.27
CA ALA A 195 -18.13 21.21 16.65
C ALA A 195 -17.35 21.28 17.98
N ASP A 196 -17.79 20.53 19.00
CA ASP A 196 -17.12 20.48 20.30
C ASP A 196 -15.68 19.96 20.17
N LEU A 197 -15.48 18.86 19.44
CA LEU A 197 -14.14 18.30 19.26
C LEU A 197 -13.28 19.13 18.30
N ALA A 198 -13.85 19.71 17.24
CA ALA A 198 -13.13 20.55 16.30
C ALA A 198 -12.54 21.80 16.98
N SER A 199 -13.21 22.35 18.01
CA SER A 199 -12.66 23.46 18.80
C SER A 199 -11.43 23.09 19.65
N LYS A 200 -11.19 21.80 19.89
CA LYS A 200 -10.15 21.28 20.80
C LYS A 200 -9.11 20.40 20.10
N CYS A 201 -9.42 19.91 18.90
CA CYS A 201 -8.65 18.91 18.17
C CYS A 201 -8.25 19.48 16.81
N SER A 202 -7.14 18.99 16.28
CA SER A 202 -6.70 19.33 14.92
C SER A 202 -7.20 18.29 13.89
N LEU A 203 -7.65 17.13 14.36
CA LEU A 203 -8.26 16.06 13.57
C LEU A 203 -9.46 15.48 14.32
N VAL A 204 -10.59 15.32 13.63
CA VAL A 204 -11.77 14.60 14.10
C VAL A 204 -12.10 13.48 13.12
N LEU A 205 -12.24 12.26 13.64
CA LEU A 205 -12.72 11.11 12.87
C LEU A 205 -14.06 10.65 13.43
N THR A 206 -15.08 10.61 12.59
CA THR A 206 -16.35 9.98 12.93
C THR A 206 -16.35 8.54 12.45
N CYS A 207 -17.03 7.63 13.15
CA CYS A 207 -17.09 6.21 12.81
C CYS A 207 -18.54 5.73 12.87
N GLY A 208 -19.12 5.40 11.72
CA GLY A 208 -20.51 4.94 11.61
C GLY A 208 -21.44 5.90 10.88
N GLY A 209 -22.66 5.43 10.60
CA GLY A 209 -23.71 6.26 10.00
C GLY A 209 -23.44 6.77 8.57
N THR A 210 -22.57 6.11 7.78
CA THR A 210 -22.19 6.56 6.42
C THR A 210 -22.80 5.74 5.28
N GLY A 211 -23.64 4.74 5.57
CA GLY A 211 -24.27 3.90 4.56
C GLY A 211 -25.50 4.52 3.90
N PHE A 212 -26.36 3.66 3.35
CA PHE A 212 -27.61 4.04 2.67
C PHE A 212 -28.86 3.90 3.55
N SER A 213 -28.72 3.50 4.82
CA SER A 213 -29.88 3.43 5.73
C SER A 213 -30.48 4.81 5.96
N GLN A 214 -31.78 4.89 6.22
CA GLN A 214 -32.43 6.16 6.60
C GLN A 214 -31.87 6.75 7.90
N ARG A 215 -31.28 5.91 8.76
CA ARG A 215 -30.59 6.34 9.99
C ARG A 215 -29.15 6.80 9.72
N ASP A 216 -28.55 6.45 8.58
CA ASP A 216 -27.17 6.81 8.27
C ASP A 216 -27.07 8.29 7.86
N VAL A 217 -27.02 9.19 8.85
CA VAL A 217 -27.05 10.66 8.65
C VAL A 217 -25.71 11.36 8.94
N THR A 218 -24.64 10.59 9.16
CA THR A 218 -23.33 11.16 9.53
C THR A 218 -22.73 12.05 8.43
N PRO A 219 -22.81 11.70 7.13
CA PRO A 219 -22.34 12.58 6.07
C PRO A 219 -23.12 13.90 5.98
N GLU A 220 -24.44 13.88 6.19
CA GLU A 220 -25.28 15.09 6.24
C GLU A 220 -24.93 15.96 7.45
N ALA A 221 -24.77 15.35 8.62
CA ALA A 221 -24.34 16.04 9.83
C ALA A 221 -22.96 16.71 9.60
N THR A 222 -22.03 15.97 9.00
CA THR A 222 -20.68 16.45 8.74
C THR A 222 -20.70 17.60 7.73
N ARG A 223 -21.31 17.43 6.55
CA ARG A 223 -21.38 18.51 5.53
C ARG A 223 -22.01 19.78 6.06
N ALA A 224 -23.00 19.69 6.95
CA ALA A 224 -23.65 20.85 7.54
C ALA A 224 -22.75 21.72 8.43
N VAL A 225 -21.65 21.16 8.96
CA VAL A 225 -20.68 21.90 9.79
C VAL A 225 -19.37 22.22 9.05
N LEU A 226 -19.13 21.63 7.88
CA LEU A 226 -17.93 21.91 7.08
C LEU A 226 -17.96 23.35 6.53
N GLU A 227 -16.84 24.05 6.69
CA GLU A 227 -16.60 25.33 6.01
C GLU A 227 -16.05 25.11 4.59
N ARG A 228 -15.24 24.06 4.42
CA ARG A 228 -14.62 23.68 3.14
C ARG A 228 -14.60 22.16 3.01
N GLU A 229 -15.04 21.63 1.87
CA GLU A 229 -14.96 20.21 1.60
C GLU A 229 -13.56 19.78 1.13
N ALA A 230 -13.18 18.55 1.46
CA ALA A 230 -11.93 17.92 1.04
C ALA A 230 -12.21 16.52 0.47
N PRO A 231 -12.95 16.42 -0.66
CA PRO A 231 -13.40 15.13 -1.22
C PRO A 231 -12.23 14.19 -1.57
N GLY A 232 -11.07 14.75 -1.92
CA GLY A 232 -9.87 13.98 -2.23
C GLY A 232 -9.40 13.04 -1.10
N LEU A 233 -9.74 13.30 0.16
CA LEU A 233 -9.47 12.38 1.27
C LEU A 233 -10.30 11.10 1.15
N ILE A 234 -11.54 11.20 0.70
CA ILE A 234 -12.40 10.03 0.46
C ILE A 234 -11.95 9.29 -0.80
N ASP A 235 -11.53 10.03 -1.84
CA ASP A 235 -10.99 9.44 -3.07
C ASP A 235 -9.75 8.57 -2.83
N VAL A 236 -8.90 8.94 -1.86
CA VAL A 236 -7.75 8.12 -1.44
C VAL A 236 -8.19 6.75 -0.91
N VAL A 237 -9.28 6.71 -0.12
CA VAL A 237 -9.84 5.45 0.38
C VAL A 237 -10.41 4.60 -0.76
N HIS A 238 -11.16 5.22 -1.68
CA HIS A 238 -11.72 4.53 -2.83
C HIS A 238 -10.64 3.99 -3.79
N ALA A 239 -9.60 4.79 -4.05
CA ALA A 239 -8.48 4.40 -4.88
C ALA A 239 -7.73 3.19 -4.27
N ASP A 240 -7.53 3.19 -2.96
CA ASP A 240 -6.92 2.06 -2.26
C ASP A 240 -7.80 0.79 -2.37
N ALA A 241 -9.11 0.91 -2.15
CA ALA A 241 -10.04 -0.22 -2.27
C ALA A 241 -10.06 -0.82 -3.69
N LEU A 242 -10.09 0.01 -4.72
CA LEU A 242 -10.05 -0.44 -6.12
C LEU A 242 -8.70 -1.08 -6.48
N LYS A 243 -7.61 -0.60 -5.90
CA LYS A 243 -6.26 -1.12 -6.14
C LYS A 243 -6.02 -2.47 -5.49
N THR A 244 -6.45 -2.65 -4.25
CA THR A 244 -6.20 -3.88 -3.48
C THR A 244 -7.29 -4.93 -3.67
N GLY A 245 -8.50 -4.52 -4.07
CA GLY A 245 -9.69 -5.36 -4.05
C GLY A 245 -10.25 -5.59 -2.64
N GLU A 246 -9.68 -4.95 -1.61
CA GLU A 246 -10.14 -5.04 -0.23
C GLU A 246 -11.05 -3.87 0.12
N ASP A 247 -12.08 -4.14 0.95
CA ASP A 247 -13.06 -3.14 1.40
C ASP A 247 -13.78 -2.44 0.23
N LEU A 248 -14.18 -3.21 -0.80
CA LEU A 248 -14.98 -2.70 -1.91
C LEU A 248 -16.32 -2.08 -1.45
N ASP A 249 -16.81 -2.49 -0.28
CA ASP A 249 -17.98 -1.88 0.38
C ASP A 249 -17.77 -0.38 0.69
N SER A 250 -16.52 0.10 0.78
CA SER A 250 -16.22 1.53 0.93
C SER A 250 -16.78 2.38 -0.23
N LEU A 251 -16.91 1.80 -1.44
CA LEU A 251 -17.51 2.45 -2.61
C LEU A 251 -19.02 2.67 -2.46
N LEU A 252 -19.66 1.98 -1.52
CA LEU A 252 -21.07 2.17 -1.16
C LEU A 252 -21.25 3.20 -0.04
N SER A 253 -20.15 3.72 0.51
CA SER A 253 -20.17 4.72 1.57
C SER A 253 -20.48 6.11 1.01
N ARG A 254 -21.27 6.87 1.75
CA ARG A 254 -21.56 8.29 1.49
C ARG A 254 -20.66 9.23 2.29
N ALA A 255 -19.61 8.69 2.92
CA ALA A 255 -18.65 9.39 3.74
C ALA A 255 -18.15 10.67 3.07
N CYS A 256 -17.94 11.72 3.85
CA CYS A 256 -17.34 12.96 3.39
C CYS A 256 -16.18 13.36 4.32
N ALA A 257 -15.43 14.36 3.85
CA ALA A 257 -14.30 14.92 4.56
C ALA A 257 -14.20 16.42 4.27
N GLY A 258 -13.61 17.16 5.18
CA GLY A 258 -13.43 18.61 5.03
C GLY A 258 -12.81 19.26 6.24
N VAL A 259 -13.00 20.58 6.33
CA VAL A 259 -12.45 21.43 7.37
C VAL A 259 -13.57 22.15 8.12
N VAL A 260 -13.44 22.19 9.45
CA VAL A 260 -14.25 23.01 10.38
C VAL A 260 -13.27 23.86 11.20
N GLY A 261 -13.27 25.18 11.02
CA GLY A 261 -12.24 26.06 11.57
C GLY A 261 -10.82 25.62 11.17
N GLY A 262 -10.00 25.31 12.16
CA GLY A 262 -8.64 24.76 11.98
C GLY A 262 -8.55 23.23 12.10
N CYS A 263 -9.67 22.52 12.05
CA CYS A 263 -9.75 21.07 12.27
C CYS A 263 -10.12 20.32 10.99
N VAL A 264 -9.38 19.25 10.68
CA VAL A 264 -9.75 18.32 9.60
C VAL A 264 -10.77 17.31 10.15
N VAL A 265 -11.88 17.12 9.44
CA VAL A 265 -12.94 16.15 9.79
C VAL A 265 -13.06 15.11 8.69
N VAL A 266 -13.07 13.83 9.05
CA VAL A 266 -13.25 12.72 8.09
C VAL A 266 -14.22 11.68 8.63
N ASN A 267 -15.15 11.22 7.79
CA ASN A 267 -16.02 10.10 8.13
C ASN A 267 -15.37 8.75 7.79
N LEU A 268 -15.41 7.83 8.75
CA LEU A 268 -14.99 6.45 8.63
C LEU A 268 -16.20 5.51 8.76
N PRO A 269 -16.13 4.29 8.18
CA PRO A 269 -17.20 3.31 8.29
C PRO A 269 -17.39 2.85 9.74
N GLY A 270 -18.56 2.28 10.05
CA GLY A 270 -18.89 1.84 11.41
C GLY A 270 -18.27 0.50 11.83
N ARG A 271 -17.80 -0.34 10.90
CA ARG A 271 -17.19 -1.64 11.21
C ARG A 271 -15.75 -1.44 11.71
N PRO A 272 -15.32 -2.01 12.85
CA PRO A 272 -14.00 -1.77 13.43
C PRO A 272 -12.83 -2.00 12.46
N ALA A 273 -12.85 -3.12 11.73
CA ALA A 273 -11.79 -3.47 10.78
C ALA A 273 -11.71 -2.49 9.60
N ALA A 274 -12.86 -2.08 9.04
CA ALA A 274 -12.93 -1.13 7.93
C ALA A 274 -12.51 0.28 8.38
N ALA A 275 -12.94 0.71 9.58
CA ALA A 275 -12.57 2.01 10.14
C ALA A 275 -11.06 2.11 10.37
N ALA A 276 -10.48 1.08 10.99
CA ALA A 276 -9.05 0.99 11.24
C ALA A 276 -8.24 0.96 9.94
N ARG A 277 -8.72 0.23 8.91
CA ARG A 277 -8.11 0.20 7.57
C ARG A 277 -8.12 1.59 6.94
N ASN A 278 -9.27 2.25 6.89
CA ASN A 278 -9.40 3.56 6.26
C ASN A 278 -8.57 4.62 7.00
N ALA A 279 -8.51 4.58 8.33
CA ALA A 279 -7.61 5.41 9.11
C ALA A 279 -6.13 5.20 8.74
N ARG A 280 -5.70 3.94 8.54
CA ARG A 280 -4.32 3.61 8.13
C ARG A 280 -4.00 4.12 6.73
N VAL A 281 -4.92 3.95 5.79
CA VAL A 281 -4.79 4.42 4.40
C VAL A 281 -4.66 5.95 4.36
N LEU A 282 -5.44 6.64 5.19
CA LEU A 282 -5.48 8.10 5.23
C LEU A 282 -4.30 8.74 5.98
N LEU A 283 -3.63 8.00 6.87
CA LEU A 283 -2.65 8.54 7.81
C LEU A 283 -1.57 9.44 7.17
N PRO A 284 -0.93 9.08 6.02
CA PRO A 284 0.07 9.94 5.38
C PRO A 284 -0.52 11.28 4.91
N THR A 285 -1.76 11.25 4.39
CA THR A 285 -2.43 12.43 3.85
C THR A 285 -3.00 13.31 4.97
N LEU A 286 -3.51 12.71 6.05
CA LEU A 286 -4.03 13.43 7.21
C LEU A 286 -2.97 14.30 7.87
N ALA A 287 -1.73 13.81 8.00
CA ALA A 287 -0.65 14.61 8.59
C ALA A 287 -0.39 15.91 7.79
N ARG A 288 -0.42 15.83 6.46
CA ARG A 288 -0.27 16.99 5.57
C ARG A 288 -1.49 17.90 5.60
N ALA A 289 -2.68 17.31 5.58
CA ALA A 289 -3.93 18.05 5.62
C ALA A 289 -4.00 18.89 6.90
N VAL A 290 -3.76 18.28 8.06
CA VAL A 290 -3.79 19.00 9.34
C VAL A 290 -2.76 20.13 9.38
N ALA A 291 -1.52 19.90 8.93
CA ALA A 291 -0.49 20.94 8.87
C ALA A 291 -0.90 22.13 7.99
N SER A 292 -1.65 21.91 6.91
CA SER A 292 -2.10 22.96 6.00
C SER A 292 -3.22 23.85 6.54
N VAL A 293 -3.97 23.39 7.56
CA VAL A 293 -5.09 24.17 8.14
C VAL A 293 -4.69 24.95 9.39
N THR A 294 -3.54 24.62 9.99
CA THR A 294 -3.04 25.25 11.22
C THR A 294 -2.11 26.43 10.99
N ASN A 295 -1.76 26.72 9.73
CA ASN A 295 -0.90 27.84 9.33
C ASN A 295 -1.72 29.07 8.91
#